data_AF-A0AAV5TJD1-F1
#
_entry.id   AF-A0AAV5TJD1-F1
#
_cell.length_a   1.000
_cell.length_b   1.000
_cell.length_c   1.000
_cell.angle_alpha   90.00
_cell.angle_beta   90.00
_cell.angle_gamma   90.00
#
_symmetry.space_group_name_H-M   'P 1'
#
loop_
_entity.id
_entity.type
_entity.pdbx_description
1 polymer ?
#
loop_
_entity_poly.entity_id
_entity_poly.type
_entity_poly.pdbx_seq_one_letter_code
_entity_poly.pdbx_strand_id
1 'polypeptide(L)'
;RFQYVYGMMVLGIHTTIFYLLIFHSKPWARAIRIGYLFNQAQMLLHDVWTCFLFRGYTLIPYPIGFCSGPVCTAIGAFNAITIETIFMVHAVCALLFMLLMMHQQIMPPDSSLAF
;
A
#
# COMPACT_ATOMS: atom_id res chain seq x y z
N ARG A 1 4.81 -21.28 3.59
CA ARG A 1 5.03 -20.94 5.03
C ARG A 1 5.62 -19.54 5.19
N PHE A 2 6.67 -19.19 4.43
CA PHE A 2 7.29 -17.86 4.43
C PHE A 2 6.29 -16.69 4.35
N GLN A 3 5.40 -16.67 3.36
CA GLN A 3 4.43 -15.58 3.17
C GLN A 3 3.46 -15.36 4.35
N TYR A 4 3.10 -16.43 5.06
CA TYR A 4 2.22 -16.31 6.22
C TYR A 4 2.95 -15.66 7.40
N VAL A 5 4.21 -16.07 7.64
CA VAL A 5 5.07 -15.47 8.68
C VAL A 5 5.37 -14.01 8.34
N TYR A 6 5.69 -13.73 7.08
CA TYR A 6 5.89 -12.38 6.57
C TYR A 6 4.64 -11.50 6.77
N GLY A 7 3.46 -12.00 6.38
CA GLY A 7 2.20 -11.30 6.58
C GLY A 7 1.93 -10.95 8.04
N MET A 8 2.17 -11.86 8.98
CA MET A 8 2.00 -11.60 10.42
C MET A 8 2.93 -10.49 10.93
N MET A 9 4.19 -10.47 10.48
CA MET A 9 5.14 -9.40 10.83
C MET A 9 4.70 -8.05 10.28
N VAL A 10 4.27 -8.03 9.01
CA VAL A 10 3.81 -6.82 8.31
C VAL A 10 2.57 -6.22 8.99
N LEU A 11 1.61 -7.04 9.45
CA LEU A 11 0.46 -6.56 10.22
C LEU A 11 0.87 -5.81 11.50
N GLY A 12 1.88 -6.30 12.22
CA GLY A 12 2.44 -5.63 13.39
C GLY A 12 3.04 -4.26 13.05
N ILE A 13 3.76 -4.18 11.92
CA ILE A 13 4.34 -2.93 11.41
C ILE A 13 3.22 -1.94 11.07
N HIS A 14 2.18 -2.36 10.34
CA HIS A 14 1.06 -1.47 10.02
C HIS A 14 0.35 -0.96 11.27
N THR A 15 0.14 -1.82 12.26
CA THR A 15 -0.51 -1.44 13.53
C THR A 15 0.31 -0.37 14.24
N THR A 16 1.64 -0.51 14.24
CA THR A 16 2.56 0.48 14.82
C THR A 16 2.47 1.82 14.08
N ILE A 17 2.43 1.79 12.75
CA ILE A 17 2.32 3.02 11.93
C ILE A 17 0.96 3.70 12.13
N PHE A 18 -0.15 2.94 12.20
CA PHE A 18 -1.46 3.50 12.52
C PHE A 18 -1.47 4.16 13.90
N TYR A 19 -0.86 3.50 14.90
CA TYR A 19 -0.70 4.07 16.22
C TYR A 19 0.06 5.39 16.18
N LEU A 20 1.20 5.45 15.47
CA LEU A 20 1.99 6.67 15.32
C LEU A 20 1.20 7.80 14.60
N LEU A 21 0.47 7.48 13.54
CA LEU A 21 -0.36 8.44 12.80
C LEU A 21 -1.55 8.97 13.62
N ILE A 22 -2.11 8.15 14.51
CA ILE A 22 -3.27 8.52 15.34
C ILE A 22 -2.85 9.28 16.60
N PHE A 23 -1.77 8.88 17.25
CA PHE A 23 -1.41 9.43 18.57
C PHE A 23 -0.21 10.37 18.56
N HIS A 24 0.75 10.19 17.64
CA HIS A 24 2.02 10.92 17.66
C HIS A 24 2.24 11.85 16.44
N SER A 25 1.22 11.99 15.59
CA SER A 25 1.22 12.95 14.49
C SER A 25 1.33 14.38 15.05
N LYS A 26 2.41 15.09 14.71
CA LYS A 26 2.53 16.56 14.87
C LYS A 26 1.31 17.28 14.25
N PRO A 27 1.07 18.57 14.51
CA PRO A 27 0.00 19.34 13.88
C PRO A 27 0.30 19.58 12.39
N TRP A 28 0.21 18.53 11.58
CA TRP A 28 0.19 18.61 10.12
C TRP A 28 -1.22 18.99 9.68
N ALA A 29 -1.34 19.56 8.48
CA ALA A 29 -2.65 19.88 7.91
C ALA A 29 -3.54 18.62 7.90
N ARG A 30 -4.79 18.78 8.36
CA ARG A 30 -5.77 17.68 8.51
C ARG A 30 -5.91 16.83 7.25
N ALA A 31 -5.82 17.45 6.08
CA ALA A 31 -5.88 16.79 4.77
C ALA A 31 -4.75 15.78 4.58
N ILE A 32 -3.51 16.13 4.94
CA ILE A 32 -2.35 15.24 4.80
C ILE A 32 -2.46 14.06 5.74
N ARG A 33 -2.92 14.30 6.97
CA ARG A 33 -3.12 13.21 7.94
C ARG A 33 -4.14 12.18 7.45
N ILE A 34 -5.25 12.63 6.87
CA ILE A 34 -6.27 11.75 6.28
C ILE A 34 -5.67 10.99 5.09
N GLY A 35 -4.91 11.66 4.23
CA GLY A 35 -4.24 11.04 3.10
C GLY A 35 -3.25 9.93 3.52
N TYR A 36 -2.46 10.16 4.58
CA TYR A 36 -1.57 9.12 5.13
C TYR A 36 -2.33 7.94 5.73
N LEU A 37 -3.44 8.19 6.42
CA LEU A 37 -4.29 7.11 6.95
C LEU A 37 -4.91 6.29 5.82
N PHE A 38 -5.35 6.93 4.74
CA PHE A 38 -5.89 6.26 3.56
C PHE A 38 -4.82 5.43 2.85
N ASN A 39 -3.63 6.01 2.63
CA ASN A 39 -2.50 5.29 2.04
C ASN A 39 -2.09 4.08 2.91
N GLN A 40 -2.05 4.26 4.23
CA GLN A 40 -1.72 3.18 5.16
C GLN A 40 -2.77 2.06 5.15
N ALA A 41 -4.06 2.40 5.05
CA ALA A 41 -5.13 1.42 4.93
C ALA A 41 -5.07 0.67 3.60
N GLN A 42 -4.76 1.36 2.50
CA GLN A 42 -4.58 0.74 1.20
C GLN A 42 -3.40 -0.24 1.20
N MET A 43 -2.26 0.13 1.77
CA MET A 43 -1.12 -0.78 1.92
C MET A 43 -1.45 -1.99 2.78
N LEU A 44 -2.14 -1.80 3.91
CA LEU A 44 -2.60 -2.91 4.76
C LEU A 44 -3.47 -3.90 3.97
N LEU A 45 -4.45 -3.39 3.21
CA LEU A 45 -5.33 -4.22 2.38
C LEU A 45 -4.54 -4.99 1.32
N HIS A 46 -3.56 -4.33 0.70
CA HIS A 46 -2.68 -4.96 -0.27
C HIS A 46 -1.81 -6.06 0.36
N ASP A 47 -1.23 -5.84 1.53
CA ASP A 47 -0.43 -6.84 2.22
C ASP A 47 -1.29 -8.02 2.70
N VAL A 48 -2.53 -7.77 3.12
CA VAL A 48 -3.50 -8.84 3.41
C VAL A 48 -3.81 -9.64 2.14
N TRP A 49 -4.04 -8.95 1.03
CA TRP A 49 -4.31 -9.57 -0.26
C TRP A 49 -3.14 -10.45 -0.72
N THR A 50 -1.92 -9.91 -0.74
CA THR A 50 -0.73 -10.63 -1.23
C THR A 50 -0.33 -11.79 -0.33
N CYS A 51 -0.31 -11.60 0.99
CA CYS A 51 0.22 -12.58 1.93
C CYS A 51 -0.75 -13.73 2.24
N PHE A 52 -2.06 -13.46 2.27
CA PHE A 52 -3.07 -14.46 2.67
C PHE A 52 -3.94 -14.95 1.51
N LEU A 53 -4.39 -14.05 0.63
CA LEU A 53 -5.40 -14.36 -0.38
C LEU A 53 -4.79 -14.82 -1.72
N PHE A 54 -3.86 -14.05 -2.27
CA PHE A 54 -3.18 -14.30 -3.54
C PHE A 54 -2.07 -15.35 -3.38
N ARG A 55 -1.24 -15.18 -2.33
CA ARG A 55 -0.12 -16.09 -2.01
C ARG A 55 0.76 -16.34 -3.25
N GLY A 56 1.10 -15.24 -3.92
CA GLY A 56 1.86 -15.25 -5.16
C GLY A 56 3.34 -15.50 -4.90
N TYR A 57 3.93 -16.49 -5.58
CA TYR A 57 5.37 -16.63 -5.64
C TYR A 57 5.85 -15.95 -6.91
N THR A 58 6.59 -14.84 -6.76
CA THR A 58 7.39 -14.30 -7.86
C THR A 58 8.56 -15.26 -8.09
N LEU A 59 8.37 -16.22 -8.98
CA LEU A 59 9.45 -17.01 -9.55
C LEU A 59 10.28 -16.11 -10.45
N ILE A 60 11.06 -15.18 -9.87
CA ILE A 60 12.08 -14.46 -10.63
C ILE A 60 13.05 -15.55 -11.14
N PRO A 61 13.25 -15.73 -12.46
CA PRO A 61 13.08 -14.75 -13.54
C PRO A 61 11.91 -14.98 -14.53
N TYR A 62 11.01 -15.93 -14.30
CA TYR A 62 9.91 -16.22 -15.23
C TYR A 62 8.66 -15.35 -14.94
N PRO A 63 8.02 -14.76 -15.96
CA PRO A 63 6.85 -13.88 -15.82
C PRO A 63 5.55 -14.63 -15.45
N ILE A 64 5.65 -15.92 -15.14
CA ILE A 64 4.50 -16.75 -14.79
C ILE A 64 4.21 -16.52 -13.32
N GLY A 65 3.29 -15.61 -13.03
CA GLY A 65 2.74 -15.41 -11.70
C GLY A 65 2.07 -16.70 -11.22
N PHE A 66 2.79 -17.49 -10.42
CA PHE A 66 2.23 -18.68 -9.80
C PHE A 66 1.49 -18.25 -8.54
N CYS A 67 0.19 -18.49 -8.52
CA CYS A 67 -0.70 -18.07 -7.46
C CYS A 67 -1.29 -19.34 -6.82
N SER A 68 -1.03 -19.50 -5.53
CA SER A 68 -1.30 -20.72 -4.76
C SER A 68 -2.33 -20.51 -3.65
N GLY A 69 -2.92 -19.31 -3.60
CA GLY A 69 -3.90 -18.93 -2.60
C GLY A 69 -5.32 -19.38 -2.93
N PRO A 70 -6.22 -19.36 -1.93
CA PRO A 70 -7.62 -19.78 -2.08
C PRO A 70 -8.40 -18.94 -3.09
N VAL A 71 -8.00 -17.67 -3.27
CA VAL A 71 -8.61 -16.79 -4.26
C VAL A 71 -8.23 -17.22 -5.67
N CYS A 72 -7.01 -17.71 -5.89
CA CYS A 72 -6.60 -18.21 -7.19
C CYS A 72 -7.48 -19.35 -7.70
N THR A 73 -7.82 -20.27 -6.78
CA THR A 73 -8.68 -21.41 -7.09
C THR A 73 -10.13 -21.01 -7.33
N ALA A 74 -10.58 -19.87 -6.78
CA ALA A 74 -11.96 -19.42 -6.87
C ALA A 74 -12.23 -18.53 -8.10
N ILE A 75 -11.36 -17.55 -8.37
CA ILE A 75 -11.58 -16.55 -9.44
C ILE A 75 -10.63 -16.73 -10.63
N GLY A 76 -9.66 -17.64 -10.54
CA GLY A 76 -8.64 -17.86 -11.57
C GLY A 76 -7.45 -16.91 -11.44
N ALA A 77 -6.28 -17.39 -11.90
CA ALA A 77 -5.01 -16.68 -11.78
C ALA A 77 -5.00 -15.32 -12.49
N PHE A 78 -5.62 -15.23 -13.67
CA PHE A 78 -5.66 -13.98 -14.46
C PHE A 78 -6.40 -12.85 -13.74
N ASN A 79 -7.57 -13.16 -13.16
CA ASN A 79 -8.35 -12.18 -12.39
C ASN A 79 -7.61 -11.76 -11.12
N ALA A 80 -6.99 -12.72 -10.43
CA ALA A 80 -6.21 -12.44 -9.23
C ALA A 80 -4.99 -11.53 -9.50
N ILE A 81 -4.28 -11.74 -10.62
CA ILE A 81 -3.18 -10.88 -11.07
C ILE A 81 -3.68 -9.49 -11.50
N THR A 82 -4.84 -9.42 -12.13
CA THR A 82 -5.45 -8.12 -12.51
C THR A 82 -5.74 -7.29 -11.27
N ILE A 83 -6.34 -7.89 -10.24
CA ILE A 83 -6.61 -7.23 -8.96
C ILE A 83 -5.31 -6.78 -8.28
N GLU A 84 -4.29 -7.63 -8.28
CA GLU A 84 -2.96 -7.29 -7.77
C GLU A 84 -2.38 -6.05 -8.46
N THR A 85 -2.47 -5.99 -9.80
CA THR A 85 -1.97 -4.86 -10.59
C THR A 85 -2.70 -3.56 -10.23
N ILE A 86 -4.03 -3.64 -10.02
CA ILE A 86 -4.83 -2.50 -9.59
C ILE A 86 -4.33 -1.99 -8.23
N PHE A 87 -4.13 -2.87 -7.24
CA PHE A 87 -3.61 -2.45 -5.94
C PHE A 87 -2.22 -1.81 -6.02
N MET A 88 -1.31 -2.40 -6.80
CA MET A 88 0.06 -1.88 -7.01
C MET A 88 0.04 -0.46 -7.59
N VAL A 89 -0.72 -0.24 -8.67
CA VAL A 89 -0.83 1.08 -9.31
C VAL A 89 -1.43 2.09 -8.35
N HIS A 90 -2.49 1.72 -7.61
CA HIS A 90 -3.12 2.63 -6.65
C HIS A 90 -2.18 3.00 -5.50
N ALA A 91 -1.39 2.05 -4.99
CA ALA A 91 -0.40 2.31 -3.94
C ALA A 91 0.65 3.33 -4.38
N VAL A 92 1.18 3.15 -5.59
CA VAL A 92 2.19 4.06 -6.15
C VAL A 92 1.60 5.45 -6.37
N CYS A 93 0.40 5.55 -6.96
CA CYS A 93 -0.27 6.83 -7.18
C CYS A 93 -0.57 7.56 -5.87
N ALA A 94 -1.07 6.84 -4.85
CA ALA A 94 -1.36 7.42 -3.54
C ALA A 94 -0.09 7.93 -2.85
N LEU A 95 1.01 7.16 -2.88
CA LEU A 95 2.29 7.58 -2.33
C LEU A 95 2.83 8.84 -3.04
N LEU A 96 2.82 8.86 -4.37
CA LEU A 96 3.30 10.00 -5.16
C LEU A 96 2.47 11.26 -4.87
N PHE A 97 1.14 11.13 -4.78
CA PHE A 97 0.26 12.23 -4.42
C PHE A 97 0.59 12.78 -3.02
N MET A 98 0.81 11.90 -2.03
CA MET A 98 1.16 12.30 -0.68
C MET A 98 2.52 13.01 -0.59
N LEU A 99 3.51 12.54 -1.36
CA LEU A 99 4.81 13.19 -1.47
C LEU A 99 4.69 14.58 -2.09
N LEU A 100 3.86 14.74 -3.13
CA LEU A 100 3.58 16.03 -3.75
C LEU A 100 2.93 17.00 -2.76
N MET A 101 1.90 16.55 -2.04
CA MET A 101 1.21 17.39 -1.04
C MET A 101 2.15 17.82 0.09
N MET A 102 3.03 16.93 0.56
CA MET A 102 4.05 17.31 1.55
C MET A 102 5.05 18.32 0.98
N HIS A 103 5.48 18.12 -0.28
CA HIS A 103 6.41 19.03 -0.93
C HIS A 103 5.83 20.45 -1.05
N GLN A 104 4.55 20.57 -1.39
CA GLN A 104 3.84 21.86 -1.45
C GLN A 104 3.79 22.59 -0.09
N GLN A 105 3.82 21.88 1.04
CA GLN A 105 3.86 22.53 2.36
C GLN A 105 5.21 23.10 2.74
N ILE A 106 6.28 22.64 2.09
CA ILE A 106 7.65 23.06 2.38
C ILE A 106 8.07 24.20 1.43
N MET A 107 7.39 24.36 0.30
CA MET A 107 7.69 25.43 -0.64
C MET A 107 7.41 26.82 -0.05
N PRO A 108 8.32 27.79 -0.25
CA PRO A 108 8.08 29.17 0.14
C PRO A 108 6.97 29.79 -0.72
N PRO A 109 6.19 30.73 -0.17
CA PRO A 109 5.05 31.37 -0.86
C PRO A 109 5.44 32.14 -2.15
N ASP A 110 6.73 32.38 -2.38
CA ASP A 110 7.24 33.06 -3.58
C ASP A 110 7.43 32.14 -4.79
N SER A 111 7.29 30.81 -4.64
CA SER A 111 7.38 29.90 -5.79
C SER A 111 6.06 29.86 -6.57
N SER A 112 6.07 30.46 -7.77
CA SER A 112 4.96 30.52 -8.74
C SER A 112 4.56 29.15 -9.32
N LEU A 113 4.07 28.24 -8.48
CA LEU A 113 3.39 27.01 -8.87
C LEU A 113 2.08 26.89 -8.08
N ALA A 114 1.24 27.91 -8.21
CA ALA A 114 -0.14 27.86 -7.74
C ALA A 114 -1.00 27.16 -8.81
N PHE A 115 -1.54 26.00 -8.45
CA PHE A 115 -2.73 25.42 -9.09
C PHE A 115 -3.96 25.86 -8.31
#